data_AF-R1G635-F1
#
_entry.id   AF-R1G635-F1
#
_cell.length_a   1.000
_cell.length_b   1.000
_cell.length_c   1.000
_cell.angle_alpha   90.00
_cell.angle_beta   90.00
_cell.angle_gamma   90.00
#
_symmetry.space_group_name_H-M   'P 1'
#
loop_
_entity.id
_entity.type
_entity.pdbx_description
1 polymer ?
#
loop_
_entity_poly.entity_id
_entity_poly.type
_entity_poly.pdbx_seq_one_letter_code
_entity_poly.pdbx_strand_id
1 'polypeptide(L)'
;MTDTGVTSMATDFSYSGRSMLDVLQEIADTENGLVWTDAAGVVHQDSRETRYTATTSSTSQFTFGENSGAGELPYEELEYDYDPTYVYSEADLTAGGSGTQLPAIVNATSQTAYGQRILSKTLQMQNDWDVNQAGLFYVQRYAKPAGAAGTGVPPRVSKMTLNPAANPKLFTAVLSMDIGTRITVKRRTSAVTISGDYYVEAINHDAAGDASSWKTELELSPVFVSQPWILGDATKGVLGSTTVCVY
;
A
#
# COMPACT_ATOMS: atom_id res chain seq x y z
N MET A 1 -6.29 -13.41 15.18
CA MET A 1 -4.88 -13.57 15.54
C MET A 1 -4.28 -12.19 15.32
N THR A 2 -3.80 -11.55 16.38
CA THR A 2 -3.21 -10.21 16.28
C THR A 2 -1.84 -10.34 15.64
N ASP A 3 -1.59 -9.60 14.56
CA ASP A 3 -0.26 -9.51 13.96
C ASP A 3 0.67 -8.75 14.93
N THR A 4 1.87 -9.28 15.14
CA THR A 4 2.85 -8.77 16.12
C THR A 4 4.04 -8.06 15.48
N GLY A 5 4.03 -7.86 14.16
CA GLY A 5 5.16 -7.30 13.43
C GLY A 5 6.24 -8.35 13.14
N VAL A 6 7.19 -7.97 12.26
CA VAL A 6 8.34 -8.80 11.85
C VAL A 6 9.67 -8.13 12.13
N THR A 7 9.68 -6.84 12.49
CA THR A 7 10.88 -6.10 12.89
C THR A 7 11.13 -6.23 14.39
N SER A 8 12.39 -6.40 14.77
CA SER A 8 12.78 -6.22 16.17
C SER A 8 12.89 -4.72 16.46
N MET A 9 11.94 -4.19 17.23
CA MET A 9 11.90 -2.79 17.59
C MET A 9 12.97 -2.45 18.64
N ALA A 10 13.54 -1.26 18.55
CA ALA A 10 14.37 -0.70 19.59
C ALA A 10 13.57 -0.44 20.87
N THR A 11 14.25 -0.34 22.00
CA THR A 11 13.64 0.16 23.23
C THR A 11 13.21 1.60 23.02
N ASP A 12 11.93 1.90 23.20
CA ASP A 12 11.43 3.27 23.16
C ASP A 12 12.00 4.06 24.35
N PHE A 13 12.39 5.31 24.09
CA PHE A 13 13.10 6.15 25.04
C PHE A 13 12.18 7.09 25.84
N SER A 14 10.90 7.28 25.46
CA SER A 14 9.90 8.00 26.29
C SER A 14 8.50 8.07 25.68
N TYR A 15 7.48 7.57 26.40
CA TYR A 15 6.06 7.86 26.14
C TYR A 15 5.55 9.13 26.81
N SER A 16 6.39 9.81 27.62
CA SER A 16 5.96 10.97 28.39
C SER A 16 5.54 12.11 27.47
N GLY A 17 4.24 12.41 27.44
CA GLY A 17 3.66 13.50 26.64
C GLY A 17 3.32 13.14 25.19
N ARG A 18 3.48 11.88 24.76
CA ARG A 18 3.02 11.41 23.43
C ARG A 18 1.61 10.83 23.53
N SER A 19 0.82 10.98 22.47
CA SER A 19 -0.44 10.25 22.38
C SER A 19 -0.18 8.79 22.02
N MET A 20 -1.08 7.88 22.41
CA MET A 20 -0.98 6.48 22.01
C MET A 20 -1.06 6.33 20.48
N LEU A 21 -1.81 7.19 19.80
CA LEU A 21 -1.89 7.19 18.35
C LEU A 21 -0.54 7.48 17.70
N ASP A 22 0.23 8.43 18.25
CA ASP A 22 1.57 8.76 17.72
C ASP A 22 2.52 7.56 17.84
N VAL A 23 2.39 6.78 18.91
CA VAL A 23 3.20 5.56 19.12
C VAL A 23 2.79 4.49 18.12
N LEU A 24 1.50 4.25 17.94
CA LEU A 24 1.01 3.26 16.98
C LEU A 24 1.41 3.61 15.54
N GLN A 25 1.34 4.90 15.18
CA GLN A 25 1.79 5.39 13.87
C GLN A 25 3.29 5.19 13.67
N GLU A 26 4.11 5.45 14.69
CA GLU A 26 5.56 5.22 14.61
C GLU A 26 5.92 3.74 14.45
N ILE A 27 5.21 2.83 15.13
CA ILE A 27 5.42 1.40 14.95
C ILE A 27 5.01 0.99 13.54
N ALA A 28 3.84 1.44 13.06
CA ALA A 28 3.38 1.18 11.71
C ALA A 28 4.38 1.69 10.66
N ASP A 29 4.90 2.91 10.82
CA ASP A 29 5.91 3.48 9.93
C ASP A 29 7.22 2.69 9.96
N THR A 30 7.66 2.22 11.14
CA THR A 30 8.88 1.42 11.29
C THR A 30 8.75 0.03 10.67
N GLU A 31 7.56 -0.56 10.73
CA GLU A 31 7.25 -1.85 10.13
C GLU A 31 6.83 -1.74 8.65
N ASN A 32 6.77 -0.52 8.10
CA ASN A 32 6.16 -0.23 6.79
C ASN A 32 4.76 -0.87 6.64
N GLY A 33 4.05 -0.93 7.75
CA GLY A 33 2.77 -1.56 7.94
C GLY A 33 1.61 -0.57 7.89
N LEU A 34 0.51 -0.91 8.57
CA LEU A 34 -0.66 -0.05 8.67
C LEU A 34 -1.29 -0.15 10.06
N VAL A 35 -1.83 0.96 10.56
CA VAL A 35 -2.75 0.96 11.70
C VAL A 35 -4.09 1.52 11.22
N TRP A 36 -5.15 0.76 11.44
CA TRP A 36 -6.49 1.08 10.95
C TRP A 36 -7.57 0.54 11.90
N THR A 37 -8.83 0.88 11.66
CA THR A 37 -9.96 0.41 12.46
C THR A 37 -11.02 -0.16 11.56
N ASP A 38 -11.51 -1.35 11.89
CA ASP A 38 -12.57 -2.00 11.12
C ASP A 38 -13.96 -1.45 11.44
N ALA A 39 -14.97 -1.92 10.69
CA ALA A 39 -16.36 -1.56 10.91
C ALA A 39 -16.91 -1.95 12.30
N ALA A 40 -16.26 -2.86 13.02
CA ALA A 40 -16.62 -3.25 14.38
C ALA A 40 -15.95 -2.36 15.45
N GLY A 41 -15.12 -1.40 15.05
CA GLY A 41 -14.37 -0.52 15.95
C GLY A 41 -13.13 -1.16 16.55
N VAL A 42 -12.65 -2.28 15.98
CA VAL A 42 -11.41 -2.94 16.42
C VAL A 42 -10.23 -2.32 15.71
N VAL A 43 -9.22 -1.93 16.48
CA VAL A 43 -7.95 -1.43 15.95
C VAL A 43 -7.11 -2.60 15.48
N HIS A 44 -6.66 -2.53 14.23
CA HIS A 44 -5.76 -3.48 13.61
C HIS A 44 -4.39 -2.84 13.43
N GLN A 45 -3.36 -3.66 13.59
CA GLN A 45 -2.00 -3.30 13.27
C GLN A 45 -1.43 -4.37 12.35
N ASP A 46 -1.14 -3.97 11.13
CA ASP A 46 -0.62 -4.82 10.08
C ASP A 46 0.88 -4.63 9.97
N SER A 47 1.61 -5.73 9.84
CA SER A 47 3.01 -5.72 9.42
C SER A 47 3.14 -5.50 7.91
N ARG A 48 4.36 -5.20 7.46
CA ARG A 48 4.74 -5.20 6.02
C ARG A 48 4.31 -6.45 5.25
N GLU A 49 4.22 -7.60 5.90
CA GLU A 49 3.89 -8.87 5.24
C GLU A 49 2.39 -9.05 5.02
N THR A 50 1.54 -8.38 5.80
CA THR A 50 0.09 -8.58 5.78
C THR A 50 -0.53 -8.30 4.41
N ARG A 51 -0.02 -7.28 3.70
CA ARG A 51 -0.42 -6.98 2.31
C ARG A 51 -0.20 -8.16 1.35
N TYR A 52 0.65 -9.11 1.73
CA TYR A 52 1.00 -10.28 0.94
C TYR A 52 0.50 -11.60 1.53
N THR A 53 0.27 -11.70 2.84
CA THR A 53 -0.07 -12.97 3.49
C THR A 53 -1.55 -13.05 3.86
N ALA A 54 -2.21 -11.93 4.14
CA ALA A 54 -3.63 -11.91 4.46
C ALA A 54 -4.47 -12.38 3.26
N THR A 55 -5.52 -13.18 3.50
CA THR A 55 -6.37 -13.71 2.42
C THR A 55 -7.03 -12.60 1.60
N THR A 56 -7.43 -11.50 2.25
CA THR A 56 -8.07 -10.33 1.61
C THR A 56 -7.10 -9.47 0.79
N SER A 57 -5.80 -9.55 1.04
CA SER A 57 -4.76 -8.72 0.40
C SER A 57 -3.87 -9.52 -0.56
N SER A 58 -3.71 -10.81 -0.34
CA SER A 58 -2.88 -11.70 -1.16
C SER A 58 -3.52 -12.03 -2.51
N THR A 59 -4.84 -12.07 -2.58
CA THR A 59 -5.62 -12.29 -3.81
C THR A 59 -6.65 -11.20 -4.01
N SER A 60 -6.97 -10.93 -5.28
CA SER A 60 -8.01 -9.96 -5.62
C SER A 60 -9.39 -10.49 -5.21
N GLN A 61 -10.11 -9.71 -4.41
CA GLN A 61 -11.46 -10.06 -3.92
C GLN A 61 -12.56 -9.67 -4.91
N PHE A 62 -12.34 -8.60 -5.67
CA PHE A 62 -13.31 -8.05 -6.61
C PHE A 62 -12.63 -7.57 -7.89
N THR A 63 -13.32 -7.74 -9.02
CA THR A 63 -12.89 -7.16 -10.30
C THR A 63 -13.86 -6.07 -10.73
N PHE A 64 -13.37 -4.83 -10.78
CA PHE A 64 -14.10 -3.68 -11.26
C PHE A 64 -13.77 -3.38 -12.72
N GLY A 65 -14.79 -3.07 -13.52
CA GLY A 65 -14.66 -2.87 -14.96
C GLY A 65 -16.00 -2.74 -15.67
N GLU A 66 -15.96 -2.41 -16.96
CA GLU A 66 -17.15 -2.12 -17.75
C GLU A 66 -17.79 -3.37 -18.38
N ASN A 67 -17.09 -4.52 -18.37
CA ASN A 67 -17.60 -5.76 -18.97
C ASN A 67 -18.45 -6.57 -17.98
N SER A 68 -19.65 -6.06 -17.68
CA SER A 68 -20.59 -6.72 -16.78
C SER A 68 -20.98 -8.15 -17.22
N GLY A 69 -20.95 -8.44 -18.52
CA GLY A 69 -21.21 -9.78 -19.07
C GLY A 69 -20.16 -10.83 -18.66
N ALA A 70 -18.95 -10.39 -18.29
CA ALA A 70 -17.88 -11.23 -17.77
C ALA A 70 -17.82 -11.26 -16.23
N GLY A 71 -18.84 -10.72 -15.54
CA GLY A 71 -18.89 -10.66 -14.07
C GLY A 71 -18.14 -9.49 -13.45
N GLU A 72 -17.71 -8.50 -14.23
CA GLU A 72 -17.05 -7.31 -13.70
C GLU A 72 -18.08 -6.35 -13.05
N LEU A 73 -17.66 -5.73 -11.95
CA LEU A 73 -18.45 -4.75 -11.22
C LEU A 73 -18.23 -3.35 -11.81
N PRO A 74 -19.26 -2.68 -12.34
CA PRO A 74 -19.07 -1.36 -12.95
C PRO A 74 -18.86 -0.29 -11.88
N TYR A 75 -17.96 0.64 -12.18
CA TYR A 75 -17.79 1.91 -11.46
C TYR A 75 -18.44 3.05 -12.25
N GLU A 76 -18.79 4.13 -11.54
CA GLU A 76 -19.35 5.36 -12.13
C GLU A 76 -18.22 6.23 -12.69
N GLU A 77 -17.14 6.38 -11.93
CA GLU A 77 -16.00 7.24 -12.25
C GLU A 77 -14.70 6.59 -11.82
N LEU A 78 -13.63 6.83 -12.58
CA LEU A 78 -12.29 6.35 -12.29
C LEU A 78 -11.26 7.39 -12.73
N GLU A 79 -10.51 7.91 -11.77
CA GLU A 79 -9.45 8.89 -11.98
C GLU A 79 -8.09 8.28 -11.65
N TYR A 80 -7.14 8.50 -12.55
CA TYR A 80 -5.75 8.08 -12.36
C TYR A 80 -4.88 9.28 -11.98
N ASP A 81 -3.91 9.00 -11.14
CA ASP A 81 -2.90 9.95 -10.72
C ASP A 81 -1.50 9.45 -11.09
N TYR A 82 -0.69 10.39 -11.57
CA TYR A 82 0.71 10.19 -11.99
C TYR A 82 1.67 11.05 -11.16
N ASP A 83 1.21 11.56 -10.02
CA ASP A 83 1.98 12.43 -9.14
C ASP A 83 3.33 11.79 -8.74
N PRO A 84 4.46 12.47 -9.00
CA PRO A 84 5.77 12.02 -8.56
C PRO A 84 6.02 12.22 -7.05
N THR A 85 5.05 12.68 -6.24
CA THR A 85 5.18 12.91 -4.80
C THR A 85 5.88 11.75 -4.07
N TYR A 86 5.62 10.50 -4.46
CA TYR A 86 6.22 9.31 -3.86
C TYR A 86 7.47 8.80 -4.60
N VAL A 87 8.16 9.64 -5.39
CA VAL A 87 9.41 9.26 -6.04
C VAL A 87 10.58 9.64 -5.15
N TYR A 88 11.37 8.66 -4.73
CA TYR A 88 12.56 8.85 -3.90
C TYR A 88 13.79 8.30 -4.61
N SER A 89 14.77 9.18 -4.84
CA SER A 89 16.06 8.82 -5.41
C SER A 89 17.11 8.56 -4.35
N GLU A 90 16.84 8.94 -3.10
CA GLU A 90 17.78 8.88 -1.98
C GLU A 90 17.03 8.62 -0.67
N ALA A 91 17.63 7.82 0.21
CA ALA A 91 17.11 7.54 1.53
C ALA A 91 18.16 7.88 2.61
N ASP A 92 17.79 8.83 3.47
CA ASP A 92 18.55 9.31 4.61
C ASP A 92 17.88 8.82 5.89
N LEU A 93 18.32 7.66 6.37
CA LEU A 93 17.67 6.97 7.48
C LEU A 93 18.50 7.04 8.75
N THR A 94 17.82 7.30 9.87
CA THR A 94 18.39 7.25 11.21
C THR A 94 17.87 6.01 11.92
N ALA A 95 18.76 5.23 12.50
CA ALA A 95 18.39 4.09 13.33
C ALA A 95 17.95 4.58 14.72
N GLY A 96 16.72 4.26 15.12
CA GLY A 96 16.17 4.66 16.41
C GLY A 96 16.91 4.04 17.59
N GLY A 97 17.31 2.76 17.48
CA GLY A 97 18.02 2.07 18.57
C GLY A 97 19.42 2.61 18.88
N SER A 98 20.15 3.08 17.88
CA SER A 98 21.51 3.62 18.04
C SER A 98 21.58 5.15 17.99
N GLY A 99 20.53 5.81 17.48
CA GLY A 99 20.52 7.22 17.12
C GLY A 99 21.42 7.57 15.93
N THR A 100 22.01 6.57 15.27
CA THR A 100 23.01 6.76 14.22
C THR A 100 22.33 7.08 12.90
N GLN A 101 22.69 8.21 12.29
CA GLN A 101 22.35 8.47 10.90
C GLN A 101 23.23 7.59 10.01
N LEU A 102 22.60 6.74 9.21
CA LEU A 102 23.30 5.85 8.30
C LEU A 102 23.75 6.59 7.03
N PRO A 103 24.75 6.07 6.31
CA PRO A 103 25.13 6.62 5.01
C PRO A 103 23.93 6.64 4.06
N ALA A 104 23.77 7.75 3.33
CA ALA A 104 22.71 7.94 2.34
C ALA A 104 22.73 6.81 1.29
N ILE A 105 21.57 6.24 1.02
CA ILE A 105 21.41 5.22 -0.02
C ILE A 105 20.89 5.92 -1.27
N VAL A 106 21.68 5.92 -2.35
CA VAL A 106 21.41 6.71 -3.55
C VAL A 106 21.09 5.81 -4.75
N ASN A 107 20.00 6.12 -5.45
CA ASN A 107 19.66 5.59 -6.77
C ASN A 107 19.98 6.63 -7.85
N ALA A 108 21.20 6.58 -8.38
CA ALA A 108 21.70 7.54 -9.38
C ALA A 108 20.89 7.57 -10.68
N THR A 109 20.31 6.42 -11.09
CA THR A 109 19.44 6.34 -12.26
C THR A 109 18.13 7.11 -12.01
N SER A 110 17.49 6.91 -10.86
CA SER A 110 16.33 7.69 -10.46
C SER A 110 16.65 9.18 -10.38
N GLN A 111 17.79 9.52 -9.76
CA GLN A 111 18.22 10.91 -9.60
C GLN A 111 18.45 11.61 -10.94
N THR A 112 19.02 10.91 -11.92
CA THR A 112 19.22 11.42 -13.28
C THR A 112 17.89 11.63 -14.01
N ALA A 113 16.92 10.73 -13.81
CA ALA A 113 15.64 10.76 -14.52
C ALA A 113 14.60 11.71 -13.90
N TYR A 114 14.59 11.83 -12.56
CA TYR A 114 13.52 12.53 -11.81
C TYR A 114 14.04 13.61 -10.85
N GLY A 115 15.35 13.87 -10.84
CA GLY A 115 16.00 14.79 -9.91
C GLY A 115 16.22 14.18 -8.53
N GLN A 116 16.91 14.92 -7.66
CA GLN A 116 17.15 14.51 -6.29
C GLN A 116 15.86 14.67 -5.46
N ARG A 117 15.40 13.57 -4.88
CA ARG A 117 14.25 13.51 -3.96
C ARG A 117 14.63 12.61 -2.79
N ILE A 118 14.72 13.19 -1.61
CA ILE A 118 15.27 12.55 -0.42
C ILE A 118 14.14 12.13 0.51
N LEU A 119 14.12 10.85 0.88
CA LEU A 119 13.32 10.32 1.98
C LEU A 119 14.15 10.40 3.26
N SER A 120 13.74 11.23 4.21
CA SER A 120 14.39 11.30 5.53
C SER A 120 13.45 10.78 6.62
N LYS A 121 13.87 9.73 7.34
CA LYS A 121 13.07 9.12 8.41
C LYS A 121 13.95 8.57 9.53
N THR A 122 13.42 8.56 10.75
CA THR A 122 13.96 7.74 11.84
C THR A 122 13.11 6.48 11.95
N LEU A 123 13.74 5.31 11.92
CA LEU A 123 13.06 4.02 12.04
C LEU A 123 13.43 3.38 13.38
N GLN A 124 12.45 3.02 14.19
CA GLN A 124 12.66 2.52 15.56
C GLN A 124 13.10 1.05 15.61
N MET A 125 14.07 0.69 14.77
CA MET A 125 14.62 -0.65 14.71
C MET A 125 15.78 -0.82 15.69
N GLN A 126 15.93 -2.04 16.18
CA GLN A 126 16.98 -2.39 17.12
C GLN A 126 18.39 -2.34 16.50
N ASN A 127 18.53 -2.62 15.20
CA ASN A 127 19.84 -2.69 14.55
C ASN A 127 19.91 -1.86 13.27
N ASP A 128 21.12 -1.38 12.96
CA ASP A 128 21.40 -0.54 11.79
C ASP A 128 21.27 -1.31 10.46
N TRP A 129 21.41 -2.65 10.49
CA TRP A 129 21.33 -3.48 9.29
C TRP A 129 19.91 -3.49 8.71
N ASP A 130 18.88 -3.66 9.54
CA ASP A 130 17.48 -3.64 9.14
C ASP A 130 17.10 -2.26 8.57
N VAL A 131 17.60 -1.18 9.17
CA VAL A 131 17.39 0.19 8.69
C VAL A 131 18.05 0.39 7.32
N ASN A 132 19.23 -0.20 7.09
CA ASN A 132 19.88 -0.17 5.79
C ASN A 132 19.06 -0.95 4.72
N GLN A 133 18.49 -2.10 5.07
CA GLN A 133 17.60 -2.85 4.16
C GLN A 133 16.32 -2.05 3.84
N ALA A 134 15.76 -1.35 4.82
CA ALA A 134 14.63 -0.44 4.61
C ALA A 134 14.94 0.62 3.55
N GLY A 135 16.10 1.27 3.67
CA GLY A 135 16.51 2.30 2.71
C GLY A 135 16.70 1.74 1.30
N LEU A 136 17.30 0.55 1.16
CA LEU A 136 17.41 -0.14 -0.13
C LEU A 136 16.03 -0.42 -0.74
N PHE A 137 15.08 -0.89 0.07
CA PHE A 137 13.71 -1.11 -0.40
C PHE A 137 13.06 0.19 -0.86
N TYR A 138 13.14 1.27 -0.07
CA TYR A 138 12.51 2.54 -0.43
C TYR A 138 13.03 3.09 -1.76
N VAL A 139 14.34 3.15 -1.97
CA VAL A 139 14.93 3.68 -3.21
C VAL A 139 14.77 2.75 -4.42
N GLN A 140 14.41 1.48 -4.21
CA GLN A 140 14.05 0.55 -5.28
C GLN A 140 12.56 0.67 -5.62
N ARG A 141 11.70 0.66 -4.60
CA ARG A 141 10.25 0.73 -4.75
C ARG A 141 9.79 2.05 -5.34
N TYR A 142 10.38 3.13 -4.85
CA TYR A 142 10.00 4.49 -5.18
C TYR A 142 10.98 5.17 -6.15
N ALA A 143 11.81 4.38 -6.85
CA ALA A 143 12.74 4.89 -7.88
C ALA A 143 12.06 5.54 -9.09
N LYS A 144 10.79 5.20 -9.32
CA LYS A 144 10.01 5.61 -10.48
C LYS A 144 8.56 5.84 -10.05
N PRO A 145 7.84 6.79 -10.66
CA PRO A 145 6.42 6.96 -10.37
C PRO A 145 5.63 5.73 -10.83
N ALA A 146 4.54 5.43 -10.14
CA ALA A 146 3.63 4.36 -10.54
C ALA A 146 3.11 4.61 -11.97
N GLY A 147 3.01 3.57 -12.79
CA GLY A 147 2.66 3.72 -14.22
C GLY A 147 3.81 4.13 -15.13
N ALA A 148 5.01 4.43 -14.61
CA ALA A 148 6.17 4.72 -15.46
C ALA A 148 6.60 3.49 -16.28
N ALA A 149 7.14 3.75 -17.48
CA ALA A 149 7.61 2.71 -18.38
C ALA A 149 8.66 1.79 -17.71
N GLY A 150 8.48 0.48 -17.89
CA GLY A 150 9.39 -0.55 -17.37
C GLY A 150 9.26 -0.83 -15.87
N THR A 151 8.24 -0.31 -15.18
CA THR A 151 7.95 -0.68 -13.78
C THR A 151 7.09 -1.95 -13.66
N GLY A 152 6.20 -2.19 -14.64
CA GLY A 152 5.18 -3.24 -14.52
C GLY A 152 4.08 -2.93 -13.49
N VAL A 153 4.10 -1.73 -12.90
CA VAL A 153 3.17 -1.27 -11.87
C VAL A 153 2.16 -0.34 -12.52
N PRO A 154 0.85 -0.55 -12.34
CA PRO A 154 -0.16 0.30 -12.96
C PRO A 154 -0.18 1.70 -12.30
N PRO A 155 -0.72 2.73 -12.97
CA PRO A 155 -0.85 4.08 -12.39
C PRO A 155 -1.73 4.06 -11.15
N ARG A 156 -1.50 4.97 -10.21
CA ARG A 156 -2.33 5.12 -9.00
C ARG A 156 -3.74 5.51 -9.40
N VAL A 157 -4.74 5.03 -8.65
CA VAL A 157 -6.13 5.49 -8.79
C VAL A 157 -6.41 6.44 -7.63
N SER A 158 -6.47 7.73 -7.92
CA SER A 158 -6.79 8.76 -6.92
C SER A 158 -8.24 8.69 -6.47
N LYS A 159 -9.14 8.23 -7.35
CA LYS A 159 -10.56 8.15 -7.07
C LYS A 159 -11.25 7.09 -7.91
N MET A 160 -12.03 6.22 -7.26
CA MET A 160 -13.01 5.36 -7.91
C MET A 160 -14.37 5.54 -7.25
N THR A 161 -15.37 5.97 -8.01
CA THR A 161 -16.74 6.17 -7.51
C THR A 161 -17.59 4.95 -7.82
N LEU A 162 -18.20 4.37 -6.79
CA LEU A 162 -19.14 3.27 -6.86
C LEU A 162 -20.53 3.76 -6.44
N ASN A 163 -21.57 3.28 -7.14
CA ASN A 163 -22.95 3.67 -6.88
C ASN A 163 -23.83 2.44 -6.68
N PRO A 164 -23.80 1.84 -5.48
CA PRO A 164 -24.61 0.67 -5.18
C PRO A 164 -26.12 0.94 -5.19
N ALA A 165 -26.56 2.18 -5.00
CA ALA A 165 -27.98 2.53 -5.16
C ALA A 165 -28.45 2.35 -6.62
N ALA A 166 -27.63 2.77 -7.60
CA ALA A 166 -27.91 2.56 -9.02
C ALA A 166 -27.66 1.13 -9.49
N ASN A 167 -26.70 0.42 -8.88
CA ASN A 167 -26.42 -0.98 -9.16
C ASN A 167 -26.26 -1.81 -7.88
N PRO A 168 -27.35 -2.43 -7.39
CA PRO A 168 -27.35 -3.17 -6.13
C PRO A 168 -26.36 -4.34 -6.03
N LYS A 169 -25.81 -4.83 -7.15
CA LYS A 169 -24.75 -5.86 -7.13
C LYS A 169 -23.46 -5.36 -6.46
N LEU A 170 -23.26 -4.04 -6.38
CA LEU A 170 -22.10 -3.43 -5.75
C LEU A 170 -22.16 -3.46 -4.22
N PHE A 171 -23.34 -3.64 -3.61
CA PHE A 171 -23.46 -3.63 -2.13
C PHE A 171 -22.56 -4.67 -1.46
N THR A 172 -22.48 -5.88 -2.02
CA THR A 172 -21.61 -6.92 -1.48
C THR A 172 -20.15 -6.46 -1.44
N ALA A 173 -19.65 -5.83 -2.50
CA ALA A 173 -18.28 -5.33 -2.53
C ALA A 173 -18.10 -4.16 -1.56
N VAL A 174 -18.94 -3.13 -1.68
CA VAL A 174 -18.84 -1.87 -0.91
C VAL A 174 -18.89 -2.11 0.60
N LEU A 175 -19.66 -3.09 1.08
CA LEU A 175 -19.84 -3.37 2.51
C LEU A 175 -18.89 -4.44 3.07
N SER A 176 -18.14 -5.16 2.23
CA SER A 176 -17.22 -6.21 2.68
C SER A 176 -15.75 -5.85 2.53
N MET A 177 -15.44 -4.79 1.79
CA MET A 177 -14.07 -4.30 1.68
C MET A 177 -13.69 -3.52 2.94
N ASP A 178 -12.49 -3.81 3.44
CA ASP A 178 -11.79 -3.01 4.45
C ASP A 178 -10.49 -2.45 3.84
N ILE A 179 -9.80 -1.59 4.60
CA ILE A 179 -8.50 -1.06 4.21
C ILE A 179 -7.51 -2.22 3.97
N GLY A 180 -6.68 -2.09 2.94
CA GLY A 180 -5.73 -3.12 2.52
C GLY A 180 -6.34 -4.26 1.69
N THR A 181 -7.66 -4.28 1.46
CA THR A 181 -8.28 -5.25 0.55
C THR A 181 -7.72 -5.10 -0.85
N ARG A 182 -7.34 -6.21 -1.49
CA ARG A 182 -6.86 -6.22 -2.87
C ARG A 182 -8.01 -6.36 -3.84
N ILE A 183 -8.02 -5.51 -4.86
CA ILE A 183 -9.02 -5.51 -5.94
C ILE A 183 -8.33 -5.37 -7.30
N THR A 184 -9.00 -5.85 -8.35
CA THR A 184 -8.55 -5.67 -9.73
C THR A 184 -9.40 -4.58 -10.37
N VAL A 185 -8.76 -3.58 -10.97
CA VAL A 185 -9.45 -2.52 -11.72
C VAL A 185 -9.07 -2.62 -13.18
N LYS A 186 -10.10 -2.58 -14.03
CA LYS A 186 -9.97 -2.57 -15.48
C LYS A 186 -10.62 -1.34 -16.06
N ARG A 187 -9.87 -0.64 -16.92
CA ARG A 187 -10.35 0.48 -17.73
C ARG A 187 -10.19 0.13 -19.18
N ARG A 188 -11.28 0.18 -19.94
CA ARG A 188 -11.24 -0.05 -21.39
C ARG A 188 -11.50 1.23 -22.15
N THR A 189 -10.56 1.58 -22.99
CA THR A 189 -10.77 2.53 -24.09
C THR A 189 -10.84 1.74 -25.40
N SER A 190 -11.25 2.38 -26.50
CA SER A 190 -11.29 1.73 -27.81
C SER A 190 -9.93 1.20 -28.29
N ALA A 191 -8.83 1.70 -27.73
CA ALA A 191 -7.46 1.36 -28.14
C ALA A 191 -6.66 0.59 -27.08
N VAL A 192 -6.98 0.73 -25.80
CA VAL A 192 -6.17 0.21 -24.68
C VAL A 192 -7.06 -0.33 -23.57
N THR A 193 -6.69 -1.49 -23.05
CA THR A 193 -7.19 -1.99 -21.77
C THR A 193 -6.09 -1.81 -20.72
N ILE A 194 -6.35 -0.98 -19.73
CA ILE A 194 -5.55 -0.89 -18.51
C ILE A 194 -6.14 -1.88 -17.53
N SER A 195 -5.32 -2.79 -17.01
CA SER A 195 -5.71 -3.76 -15.99
C SER A 195 -4.62 -3.77 -14.92
N GLY A 196 -5.02 -3.58 -13.66
CA GLY A 196 -4.10 -3.52 -12.55
C GLY A 196 -4.73 -4.05 -11.28
N ASP A 197 -3.89 -4.56 -10.39
CA ASP A 197 -4.29 -4.87 -9.02
C ASP A 197 -3.91 -3.73 -8.10
N TYR A 198 -4.78 -3.47 -7.14
CA TYR A 198 -4.70 -2.34 -6.23
C TYR A 198 -5.07 -2.74 -4.81
N TYR A 199 -4.49 -2.06 -3.82
CA TYR A 199 -4.95 -2.07 -2.44
C TYR A 199 -5.88 -0.89 -2.20
N VAL A 200 -6.96 -1.13 -1.46
CA VAL A 200 -7.86 -0.08 -0.96
C VAL A 200 -7.17 0.68 0.16
N GLU A 201 -6.95 1.98 0.01
CA GLU A 201 -6.29 2.84 1.01
C GLU A 201 -7.28 3.75 1.74
N ALA A 202 -8.43 4.04 1.13
CA ALA A 202 -9.50 4.80 1.75
C ALA A 202 -10.86 4.34 1.23
N ILE A 203 -11.87 4.41 2.10
CA ILE A 203 -13.28 4.14 1.79
C ILE A 203 -14.11 5.27 2.39
N ASN A 204 -14.81 6.02 1.54
CA ASN A 204 -15.73 7.06 1.97
C ASN A 204 -17.15 6.72 1.50
N HIS A 205 -18.08 6.55 2.44
CA HIS A 205 -19.49 6.33 2.14
C HIS A 205 -20.28 7.63 2.31
N ASP A 206 -21.02 8.01 1.27
CA ASP A 206 -22.02 9.08 1.31
C ASP A 206 -23.39 8.47 1.04
N ALA A 207 -24.23 8.43 2.06
CA ALA A 207 -25.55 7.82 2.00
C ALA A 207 -26.61 8.82 2.48
N ALA A 208 -27.59 9.11 1.62
CA ALA A 208 -28.72 9.97 1.93
C ALA A 208 -30.02 9.19 1.76
N GLY A 209 -30.67 8.88 2.88
CA GLY A 209 -31.86 8.04 2.92
C GLY A 209 -33.10 8.71 2.31
N ASP A 210 -33.22 10.03 2.42
CA ASP A 210 -34.27 10.84 1.81
C ASP A 210 -34.14 10.91 0.27
N ALA A 211 -32.90 10.96 -0.23
CA ALA A 211 -32.60 10.91 -1.65
C ALA A 211 -32.51 9.49 -2.22
N SER A 212 -32.61 8.45 -1.37
CA SER A 212 -32.35 7.05 -1.73
C SER A 212 -31.02 6.86 -2.47
N SER A 213 -29.99 7.59 -2.06
CA SER A 213 -28.66 7.56 -2.69
C SER A 213 -27.64 6.90 -1.77
N TRP A 214 -26.70 6.20 -2.41
CA TRP A 214 -25.49 5.70 -1.76
C TRP A 214 -24.37 5.78 -2.78
N LYS A 215 -23.34 6.57 -2.45
CA LYS A 215 -22.08 6.65 -3.18
C LYS A 215 -20.95 6.16 -2.29
N THR A 216 -19.98 5.52 -2.90
CA THR A 216 -18.76 5.12 -2.21
C THR A 216 -17.57 5.52 -3.06
N GLU A 217 -16.69 6.31 -2.47
CA GLU A 217 -15.44 6.74 -3.10
C GLU A 217 -14.29 5.94 -2.49
N LEU A 218 -13.46 5.38 -3.36
CA LEU A 218 -12.27 4.62 -2.98
C LEU A 218 -11.02 5.34 -3.48
N GLU A 219 -9.99 5.40 -2.64
CA GLU A 219 -8.62 5.69 -3.06
C GLU A 219 -7.82 4.40 -3.10
N LEU A 220 -7.03 4.19 -4.17
CA LEU A 220 -6.31 2.93 -4.35
C LEU A 220 -4.84 3.15 -4.65
N SER A 221 -3.99 2.33 -4.01
CA SER A 221 -2.56 2.24 -4.35
C SER A 221 -2.29 0.98 -5.19
N PRO A 222 -1.39 1.05 -6.18
CA PRO A 222 -1.10 -0.11 -7.01
C PRO A 222 -0.33 -1.17 -6.24
N VAL A 223 -0.61 -2.45 -6.51
CA VAL A 223 0.17 -3.56 -5.97
C VAL A 223 1.56 -3.53 -6.61
N PHE A 224 2.57 -3.19 -5.81
CA PHE A 224 3.94 -3.00 -6.29
C PHE A 224 4.68 -4.32 -6.57
N VAL A 225 4.61 -5.29 -5.65
CA VAL A 225 5.19 -6.63 -5.84
C VAL A 225 4.08 -7.65 -5.75
N SER A 226 3.68 -8.25 -6.87
CA SER A 226 2.66 -9.30 -6.84
C SER A 226 3.18 -10.62 -6.26
N GLN A 227 4.51 -10.82 -6.27
CA GLN A 227 5.21 -12.01 -5.78
C GLN A 227 6.44 -11.62 -4.94
N PRO A 228 6.27 -11.27 -3.65
CA PRO A 228 7.37 -10.86 -2.81
C PRO A 228 8.28 -12.03 -2.44
N TRP A 229 9.54 -11.72 -2.08
CA TRP A 229 10.38 -12.68 -1.37
C TRP A 229 10.22 -12.49 0.14
N ILE A 230 9.68 -13.50 0.82
CA ILE A 230 9.45 -13.52 2.27
C ILE A 230 10.28 -14.65 2.87
N LEU A 231 11.16 -14.32 3.81
CA LEU A 231 12.05 -15.30 4.44
C LEU A 231 11.22 -16.35 5.20
N GLY A 232 11.46 -17.63 4.90
CA GLY A 232 10.81 -18.75 5.60
C GLY A 232 9.41 -19.12 5.09
N ASP A 233 8.85 -18.39 4.11
CA ASP A 233 7.58 -18.75 3.50
C ASP A 233 7.75 -19.89 2.47
N ALA A 234 6.91 -20.93 2.54
CA ALA A 234 7.02 -22.10 1.67
C ALA A 234 6.73 -21.82 0.18
N THR A 235 6.04 -20.73 -0.13
CA THR A 235 5.66 -20.31 -1.49
C THR A 235 6.47 -19.09 -1.94
N LYS A 236 6.67 -18.12 -1.04
CA LYS A 236 7.27 -16.81 -1.29
C LYS A 236 8.72 -16.70 -0.83
N GLY A 237 9.26 -17.70 -0.14
CA GLY A 237 10.66 -17.76 0.29
C GLY A 237 11.58 -18.59 -0.60
N VAL A 238 11.11 -19.03 -1.78
CA VAL A 238 11.87 -19.93 -2.66
C VAL A 238 12.96 -19.15 -3.41
N LEU A 239 14.22 -19.44 -3.08
CA LEU A 239 15.40 -18.85 -3.71
C LEU A 239 15.37 -19.07 -5.23
N GLY A 240 15.53 -17.99 -6.01
CA GLY A 240 15.60 -18.04 -7.47
C GLY A 240 14.25 -17.97 -8.20
N SER A 241 13.12 -17.92 -7.47
CA SER A 241 11.78 -17.72 -8.06
C SER A 241 11.21 -16.32 -7.80
N THR A 242 11.58 -15.69 -6.68
CA THR A 242 11.19 -14.32 -6.31
C THR A 242 12.45 -13.56 -5.87
N THR A 243 12.58 -12.28 -6.25
CA THR A 243 13.87 -11.56 -6.20
C THR A 243 13.84 -10.25 -5.43
N VAL A 244 12.67 -9.81 -4.96
CA VAL A 244 12.52 -8.54 -4.23
C VAL A 244 12.11 -8.84 -2.80
N CYS A 245 13.03 -8.60 -1.86
CA CYS A 245 12.74 -8.64 -0.44
C CYS A 245 11.70 -7.56 -0.11
N VAL A 246 10.67 -7.91 0.65
CA VAL A 246 9.72 -6.92 1.15
C VAL A 246 10.23 -6.31 2.45
N TYR A 247 10.09 -5.00 2.53
CA TYR A 247 10.26 -4.23 3.74
C TYR A 247 8.97 -3.51 4.06
#